data_AF-A0A1I2IKK1-F1
#
_entry.id   AF-A0A1I2IKK1-F1
#
_cell.length_a   1.000
_cell.length_b   1.000
_cell.length_c   1.000
_cell.angle_alpha   90.00
_cell.angle_beta   90.00
_cell.angle_gamma   90.00
#
_symmetry.space_group_name_H-M   'P 1'
#
loop_
_entity.id
_entity.type
_entity.pdbx_description
1 polymer ?
#
loop_
_entity_poly.entity_id
_entity_poly.type
_entity_poly.pdbx_seq_one_letter_code
_entity_poly.pdbx_strand_id
1 'polypeptide(L)'
;MPITDLVRVYVPATLPMLAALRADGRLGDQATIAHAVTPALREWYAEGDEEELEYVAFTRAAQGALQLLRHDPAAPRRRVVVSADVPAASLIREDTELGSSTVRLPQAVRLSELASIHVDGADAEEAVGEAAEVIEEALAGDPDAQFTVDGAEDHELEWYAVSELDELL
;
A
#
# COMPACT_ATOMS: atom_id res chain seq x y z
N MET A 1 -21.27 -14.43 -18.36
CA MET A 1 -20.77 -14.15 -16.99
C MET A 1 -21.00 -12.67 -16.75
N PRO A 2 -21.43 -12.21 -15.57
CA PRO A 2 -21.36 -10.77 -15.32
C PRO A 2 -19.89 -10.38 -15.50
N ILE A 3 -19.64 -9.33 -16.28
CA ILE A 3 -18.33 -8.69 -16.29
C ILE A 3 -18.18 -8.15 -14.88
N THR A 4 -17.36 -8.81 -14.06
CA THR A 4 -16.94 -8.22 -12.79
C THR A 4 -15.96 -7.13 -13.15
N ASP A 5 -16.40 -5.88 -13.09
CA ASP A 5 -15.49 -4.73 -13.18
C ASP A 5 -14.53 -4.83 -11.99
N LEU A 6 -13.28 -5.21 -12.27
CA LEU A 6 -12.21 -5.26 -11.29
C LEU A 6 -11.54 -3.89 -11.22
N VAL A 7 -11.11 -3.53 -10.01
CA VAL A 7 -10.32 -2.34 -9.75
C VAL A 7 -9.04 -2.78 -9.04
N ARG A 8 -7.92 -2.24 -9.51
CA ARG A 8 -6.62 -2.37 -8.85
C ARG A 8 -6.64 -1.59 -7.55
N VAL A 9 -6.28 -2.26 -6.46
CA VAL A 9 -6.02 -1.65 -5.16
C VAL A 9 -4.60 -1.93 -4.70
N TYR A 10 -4.05 -0.99 -3.94
CA TYR A 10 -2.72 -1.03 -3.36
C TYR A 10 -2.87 -1.09 -1.85
N VAL A 11 -2.49 -2.23 -1.27
CA VAL A 11 -2.69 -2.52 0.15
C VAL A 11 -1.34 -2.39 0.86
N PRO A 12 -1.22 -1.46 1.82
CA PRO A 12 -0.08 -1.42 2.72
C PRO A 12 0.06 -2.73 3.49
N ALA A 13 1.28 -3.26 3.60
CA ALA A 13 1.56 -4.48 4.32
C ALA A 13 2.97 -4.47 4.94
N THR A 14 3.30 -5.56 5.64
CA THR A 14 4.64 -5.85 6.16
C THR A 14 5.05 -7.28 5.78
N LEU A 15 6.35 -7.61 5.86
CA LEU A 15 6.82 -8.97 5.62
C LEU A 15 6.15 -10.02 6.55
N PRO A 16 5.97 -9.77 7.86
CA PRO A 16 5.15 -10.65 8.70
C PRO A 16 3.72 -10.86 8.20
N MET A 17 3.08 -9.84 7.63
CA MET A 17 1.75 -9.97 7.03
C MET A 17 1.77 -10.83 5.76
N LEU A 18 2.84 -10.77 4.96
CA LEU A 18 3.02 -11.68 3.82
C LEU A 18 3.20 -13.14 4.27
N ALA A 19 3.91 -13.37 5.38
CA ALA A 19 4.05 -14.70 5.96
C ALA A 19 2.68 -15.27 6.39
N ALA A 20 1.84 -14.44 7.01
CA ALA A 20 0.46 -14.81 7.36
C ALA A 20 -0.40 -15.06 6.11
N LEU A 21 -0.29 -14.21 5.09
CA LEU A 21 -0.95 -14.41 3.79
C LEU A 21 -0.58 -15.76 3.17
N ARG A 22 0.70 -16.15 3.23
CA ARG A 22 1.18 -17.42 2.70
C ARG A 22 0.60 -18.63 3.44
N ALA A 23 0.47 -18.53 4.76
CA ALA A 23 -0.05 -19.58 5.62
C ALA A 23 -1.58 -19.72 5.51
N ASP A 24 -2.31 -18.60 5.53
CA ASP A 24 -3.77 -18.57 5.66
C ASP A 24 -4.50 -18.31 4.33
N GLY A 25 -3.77 -17.92 3.28
CA GLY A 25 -4.33 -17.58 1.97
C GLY A 25 -5.06 -16.24 1.91
N ARG A 26 -4.92 -15.39 2.93
CA ARG A 26 -5.55 -14.07 3.02
C ARG A 26 -4.68 -13.05 3.76
N LEU A 27 -4.69 -11.81 3.31
CA LEU A 27 -3.99 -10.68 3.91
C LEU A 27 -4.93 -9.96 4.88
N GLY A 28 -4.61 -10.03 6.16
CA GLY A 28 -5.40 -9.45 7.25
C GLY A 28 -6.61 -10.29 7.69
N ASP A 29 -7.21 -9.86 8.79
CA ASP A 29 -8.32 -10.56 9.45
C ASP A 29 -9.63 -9.76 9.39
N GLN A 30 -9.54 -8.46 9.10
CA GLN A 30 -10.63 -7.50 9.17
C GLN A 30 -10.56 -6.50 8.01
N ALA A 31 -11.48 -5.54 8.01
CA ALA A 31 -11.48 -4.47 7.03
C ALA A 31 -10.13 -3.75 7.03
N THR A 32 -9.57 -3.57 5.83
CA THR A 32 -8.23 -3.01 5.65
C THR A 32 -8.32 -1.74 4.81
N ILE A 33 -7.53 -0.72 5.18
CA ILE A 33 -7.38 0.49 4.38
C ILE A 33 -6.45 0.18 3.21
N ALA A 34 -6.83 0.62 2.03
CA ALA A 34 -6.05 0.48 0.81
C ALA A 34 -6.16 1.77 -0.01
N HIS A 35 -5.40 1.83 -1.09
CA HIS A 35 -5.41 2.96 -2.02
C HIS A 35 -5.81 2.50 -3.41
N ALA A 36 -6.51 3.34 -4.14
CA ALA A 36 -6.92 3.08 -5.51
C ALA A 36 -7.03 4.38 -6.30
N VAL A 37 -7.13 4.27 -7.63
CA VAL A 37 -7.49 5.40 -8.48
C VAL A 37 -8.98 5.73 -8.31
N THR A 38 -9.29 6.49 -7.27
CA THR A 38 -10.67 6.91 -6.97
C THR A 38 -11.14 8.03 -7.92
N PRO A 39 -12.45 8.26 -8.02
CA PRO A 39 -12.97 9.45 -8.72
C PRO A 39 -12.42 10.78 -8.16
N ALA A 40 -12.23 10.88 -6.84
CA ALA A 40 -11.72 12.11 -6.21
C ALA A 40 -10.24 12.36 -6.57
N LEU A 41 -9.44 11.29 -6.68
CA LEU A 41 -8.06 11.38 -7.15
C LEU A 41 -8.01 11.78 -8.64
N ARG A 42 -8.82 11.16 -9.50
CA ARG A 42 -8.95 11.53 -10.92
C ARG A 42 -9.32 12.99 -11.12
N GLU A 43 -10.24 13.51 -10.30
CA GLU A 43 -10.70 14.89 -10.40
C GLU A 43 -9.62 15.89 -9.98
N TRP A 44 -8.82 15.56 -8.96
CA TRP A 44 -7.72 16.41 -8.51
C TRP A 44 -6.59 16.50 -9.52
N TYR A 45 -6.28 15.39 -10.17
CA TYR A 45 -5.21 15.31 -11.17
C TYR A 45 -5.77 15.00 -12.55
N ALA A 46 -6.66 15.89 -13.01
CA ALA A 46 -7.44 15.72 -14.24
C ALA A 46 -6.61 15.66 -15.53
N GLU A 47 -5.37 16.17 -15.50
CA GLU A 47 -4.43 16.11 -16.63
C GLU A 47 -3.58 14.84 -16.62
N GLY A 48 -3.55 14.11 -15.51
CA GLY A 48 -2.75 12.90 -15.38
C GLY A 48 -3.39 11.69 -16.03
N ASP A 49 -2.57 10.80 -16.56
CA ASP A 49 -3.04 9.54 -17.12
C ASP A 49 -3.27 8.47 -16.03
N GLU A 50 -3.73 7.28 -16.44
CA GLU A 50 -4.03 6.21 -15.48
C GLU A 50 -2.78 5.74 -14.73
N GLU A 51 -1.62 5.69 -15.41
CA GLU A 51 -0.37 5.21 -14.81
C GLU A 51 0.13 6.18 -13.74
N GLU A 52 0.05 7.50 -14.00
CA GLU A 52 0.41 8.52 -13.02
C GLU A 52 -0.51 8.50 -11.79
N LEU A 53 -1.81 8.31 -11.99
CA LEU A 53 -2.77 8.20 -10.88
C LEU A 53 -2.56 6.91 -10.07
N GLU A 54 -2.25 5.80 -10.74
CA GLU A 54 -1.89 4.54 -10.10
C GLU A 54 -0.62 4.68 -9.28
N TYR A 55 0.39 5.38 -9.79
CA TYR A 55 1.61 5.69 -9.06
C TYR A 55 1.32 6.49 -7.78
N VAL A 56 0.47 7.52 -7.85
CA VAL A 56 0.06 8.29 -6.65
C VAL A 56 -0.63 7.40 -5.61
N ALA A 57 -1.52 6.50 -6.04
CA ALA A 57 -2.18 5.57 -5.12
C ALA A 57 -1.19 4.55 -4.53
N PHE A 58 -0.24 4.06 -5.34
CA PHE A 58 0.81 3.14 -4.93
C PHE A 58 1.75 3.77 -3.88
N THR A 59 2.27 4.97 -4.12
CA THR A 59 3.16 5.68 -3.19
C THR A 59 2.47 5.95 -1.85
N ARG A 60 1.18 6.32 -1.87
CA ARG A 60 0.41 6.48 -0.62
C ARG A 60 0.23 5.17 0.14
N ALA A 61 0.10 4.03 -0.55
CA ALA A 61 0.11 2.74 0.10
C ALA A 61 1.48 2.40 0.71
N ALA A 62 2.58 2.78 0.05
CA ALA A 62 3.93 2.63 0.59
C ALA A 62 4.13 3.48 1.86
N GLN A 63 3.63 4.72 1.88
CA GLN A 63 3.58 5.55 3.10
C GLN A 63 2.73 4.91 4.20
N GLY A 64 1.57 4.32 3.84
CA GLY A 64 0.74 3.57 4.80
C GLY A 64 1.49 2.40 5.44
N ALA A 65 2.43 1.76 4.72
CA ALA A 65 3.23 0.68 5.27
C ALA A 65 4.20 1.17 6.36
N LEU A 66 4.65 2.43 6.30
CA LEU A 66 5.46 3.03 7.38
C LEU A 66 4.69 3.09 8.70
N GLN A 67 3.38 3.37 8.67
CA GLN A 67 2.55 3.31 9.87
C GLN A 67 2.48 1.89 10.43
N LEU A 68 2.35 0.87 9.58
CA LEU A 68 2.34 -0.53 10.03
C LEU A 68 3.69 -0.91 10.66
N LEU A 69 4.80 -0.50 10.05
CA LEU A 69 6.15 -0.70 10.58
C LEU A 69 6.36 0.04 11.90
N ARG A 70 5.85 1.27 12.05
CA ARG A 70 5.87 2.02 13.32
C ARG A 70 5.23 1.21 14.46
N HIS A 71 4.14 0.52 14.17
CA HIS A 71 3.39 -0.28 15.14
C HIS A 71 3.90 -1.73 15.30
N ASP A 72 4.83 -2.17 14.46
CA ASP A 72 5.50 -3.47 14.55
C ASP A 72 7.03 -3.31 14.48
N PRO A 73 7.68 -2.97 15.61
CA PRO A 73 9.13 -2.75 15.65
C PRO A 73 9.95 -4.03 15.43
N ALA A 74 9.31 -5.21 15.41
CA ALA A 74 9.96 -6.47 15.13
C ALA A 74 9.96 -6.81 13.62
N ALA A 75 9.10 -6.16 12.83
CA ALA A 75 9.11 -6.30 11.38
C ALA A 75 10.41 -5.74 10.79
N PRO A 76 11.00 -6.40 9.77
CA PRO A 76 12.08 -5.80 8.99
C PRO A 76 11.65 -4.44 8.44
N ARG A 77 12.54 -3.45 8.45
CA ARG A 77 12.27 -2.08 8.04
C ARG A 77 12.22 -1.95 6.51
N ARG A 78 11.28 -2.68 5.89
CA ARG A 78 11.04 -2.71 4.45
C ARG A 78 9.54 -2.51 4.23
N ARG A 79 9.14 -1.47 3.49
CA ARG A 79 7.74 -1.26 3.11
C ARG A 79 7.32 -2.38 2.19
N VAL A 80 6.07 -2.81 2.32
CA VAL A 80 5.43 -3.75 1.41
C VAL A 80 4.15 -3.14 0.88
N VAL A 81 3.96 -3.20 -0.44
CA VAL A 81 2.69 -2.87 -1.09
C VAL A 81 2.21 -4.09 -1.87
N VAL A 82 1.02 -4.57 -1.53
CA VAL A 82 0.35 -5.65 -2.24
C VAL A 82 -0.63 -5.06 -3.25
N SER A 83 -0.43 -5.35 -4.52
CA SER A 83 -1.35 -4.99 -5.60
C SER A 83 -2.37 -6.10 -5.80
N ALA A 84 -3.66 -5.80 -5.68
CA ALA A 84 -4.75 -6.78 -5.82
C ALA A 84 -5.86 -6.28 -6.74
N ASP A 85 -6.51 -7.19 -7.46
CA ASP A 85 -7.68 -6.91 -8.31
C ASP A 85 -8.94 -7.37 -7.60
N VAL A 86 -9.76 -6.41 -7.18
CA VAL A 86 -10.98 -6.68 -6.43
C VAL A 86 -12.21 -6.17 -7.17
N PRO A 87 -13.40 -6.76 -6.98
CA PRO A 87 -14.62 -6.23 -7.59
C PRO A 87 -14.87 -4.79 -7.14
N ALA A 88 -15.10 -3.87 -8.07
CA ALA A 88 -15.34 -2.45 -7.76
C ALA A 88 -16.48 -2.25 -6.73
N ALA A 89 -17.51 -3.09 -6.80
CA ALA A 89 -18.66 -3.06 -5.89
C ALA A 89 -18.34 -3.48 -4.45
N SER A 90 -17.16 -4.07 -4.19
CA SER A 90 -16.70 -4.42 -2.85
C SER A 90 -16.05 -3.26 -2.11
N LEU A 91 -15.59 -2.22 -2.83
CA LEU A 91 -14.89 -1.08 -2.25
C LEU A 91 -15.86 -0.14 -1.53
N ILE A 92 -15.50 0.25 -0.31
CA ILE A 92 -16.17 1.35 0.39
C ILE A 92 -15.25 2.56 0.34
N ARG A 93 -15.71 3.64 -0.30
CA ARG A 93 -14.97 4.90 -0.34
C ARG A 93 -15.13 5.58 1.02
N GLU A 94 -14.03 5.83 1.71
CA GLU A 94 -14.06 6.40 3.07
C GLU A 94 -14.07 7.93 3.06
N ASP A 95 -13.51 8.52 2.01
CA ASP A 95 -13.25 9.95 1.93
C ASP A 95 -13.66 10.50 0.56
N THR A 96 -14.26 11.69 0.59
CA THR A 96 -14.70 12.43 -0.59
C THR A 96 -13.91 13.73 -0.77
N GLU A 97 -12.84 13.92 0.02
CA GLU A 97 -11.90 15.00 -0.20
C GLU A 97 -11.24 14.86 -1.58
N LEU A 98 -11.10 15.99 -2.26
CA LEU A 98 -10.47 16.07 -3.56
C LEU A 98 -9.02 15.55 -3.47
N GLY A 99 -8.66 14.61 -4.34
CA GLY A 99 -7.32 14.01 -4.35
C GLY A 99 -7.19 12.74 -3.51
N SER A 100 -8.19 12.36 -2.72
CA SER A 100 -8.12 11.18 -1.86
C SER A 100 -8.03 9.88 -2.67
N SER A 101 -7.07 9.02 -2.33
CA SER A 101 -6.94 7.67 -2.93
C SER A 101 -7.52 6.57 -2.04
N THR A 102 -7.93 6.93 -0.82
CA THR A 102 -8.25 5.99 0.25
C THR A 102 -9.55 5.26 -0.01
N VAL A 103 -9.48 3.93 0.08
CA VAL A 103 -10.63 3.02 0.05
C VAL A 103 -10.54 2.04 1.20
N ARG A 104 -11.68 1.54 1.66
CA ARG A 104 -11.74 0.44 2.61
C ARG A 104 -12.22 -0.82 1.93
N LEU A 105 -11.45 -1.87 2.14
CA LEU A 105 -11.79 -3.24 1.78
C LEU A 105 -12.56 -3.86 2.95
N PRO A 106 -13.84 -4.23 2.80
CA PRO A 106 -14.64 -4.77 3.91
C PRO A 106 -14.28 -6.22 4.25
N GLN A 107 -13.49 -6.89 3.41
CA GLN A 107 -13.03 -8.26 3.58
C GLN A 107 -11.52 -8.32 3.36
N ALA A 108 -10.89 -9.33 3.95
CA ALA A 108 -9.48 -9.63 3.73
C ALA A 108 -9.22 -9.93 2.24
N VAL A 109 -8.06 -9.48 1.73
CA VAL A 109 -7.65 -9.76 0.35
C VAL A 109 -7.15 -11.19 0.26
N ARG A 110 -7.68 -11.97 -0.67
CA ARG A 110 -7.29 -13.37 -0.88
C ARG A 110 -6.04 -13.46 -1.73
N LEU A 111 -5.24 -14.50 -1.51
CA LEU A 111 -4.06 -14.78 -2.34
C LEU A 111 -4.40 -14.85 -3.84
N SER A 112 -5.60 -15.35 -4.19
CA SER A 112 -6.08 -15.42 -5.57
C SER A 112 -6.43 -14.07 -6.22
N GLU A 113 -6.49 -13.00 -5.43
CA GLU A 113 -6.81 -11.64 -5.89
C GLU A 113 -5.55 -10.80 -6.10
N LEU A 114 -4.38 -11.29 -5.67
CA LEU A 114 -3.11 -10.59 -5.88
C LEU A 114 -2.69 -10.61 -7.35
N ALA A 115 -2.10 -9.50 -7.79
CA ALA A 115 -1.41 -9.41 -9.07
C ALA A 115 0.11 -9.26 -8.92
N SER A 116 0.57 -8.54 -7.90
CA SER A 116 1.99 -8.41 -7.59
C SER A 116 2.24 -7.99 -6.15
N ILE A 117 3.48 -8.13 -5.72
CA ILE A 117 3.98 -7.72 -4.42
C ILE A 117 5.16 -6.79 -4.69
N HIS A 118 5.22 -5.66 -3.99
CA HIS A 118 6.36 -4.76 -4.03
C HIS A 118 6.99 -4.66 -2.65
N VAL A 119 8.31 -4.73 -2.58
CA VAL A 119 9.05 -4.69 -1.31
C VAL A 119 10.29 -3.81 -1.49
N ASP A 120 10.58 -2.96 -0.51
CA ASP A 120 11.84 -2.21 -0.49
C ASP A 120 13.07 -3.14 -0.57
N GLY A 121 14.16 -2.70 -1.19
CA GLY A 121 15.45 -3.38 -1.14
C GLY A 121 16.08 -3.36 0.26
N ALA A 122 17.12 -4.17 0.48
CA ALA A 122 17.84 -4.20 1.76
C ALA A 122 18.64 -2.90 2.01
N ASP A 123 18.99 -2.16 0.96
CA ASP A 123 19.68 -0.87 1.01
C ASP A 123 18.77 0.28 1.47
N ALA A 124 17.45 0.09 1.47
CA ALA A 124 16.48 1.09 1.94
C ALA A 124 16.19 0.97 3.46
N GLU A 125 16.65 -0.07 4.14
CA GLU A 125 16.23 -0.38 5.52
C GLU A 125 16.50 0.74 6.53
N GLU A 126 17.60 1.47 6.35
CA GLU A 126 17.95 2.61 7.20
C GLU A 126 16.95 3.76 7.02
N ALA A 127 16.75 4.22 5.78
CA ALA A 127 15.82 5.32 5.47
C ALA A 127 14.37 4.98 5.84
N VAL A 128 13.93 3.76 5.56
CA VAL A 128 12.59 3.27 5.93
C VAL A 128 12.45 3.18 7.46
N GLY A 129 13.51 2.77 8.16
CA GLY A 129 13.56 2.77 9.61
C GLY A 129 13.37 4.16 10.20
N GLU A 130 14.11 5.15 9.71
CA GLU A 130 14.00 6.55 10.15
C GLU A 130 12.61 7.13 9.84
N ALA A 131 12.09 6.90 8.62
CA ALA A 131 10.77 7.34 8.20
C ALA A 131 9.65 6.72 9.06
N ALA A 132 9.74 5.43 9.36
CA ALA A 132 8.76 4.76 10.21
C ALA A 132 8.74 5.34 11.64
N GLU A 133 9.87 5.83 12.15
CA GLU A 133 9.94 6.41 13.50
C GLU A 133 9.23 7.77 13.62
N VAL A 134 9.02 8.49 12.52
CA VAL A 134 8.45 9.86 12.50
C VAL A 134 7.17 10.00 11.67
N ILE A 135 6.64 8.90 11.13
CA ILE A 135 5.48 8.92 10.23
C ILE A 135 4.23 9.55 10.87
N GLU A 136 4.03 9.38 12.18
CA GLU A 136 2.86 9.94 12.88
C GLU A 136 2.95 11.47 13.00
N GLU A 137 4.16 11.99 13.24
CA GLU A 137 4.46 13.41 13.27
C GLU A 137 4.31 14.04 11.87
N ALA A 138 4.79 13.36 10.83
CA ALA A 138 4.59 13.78 9.44
C ALA A 138 3.11 13.91 9.09
N LEU A 139 2.30 12.89 9.46
CA LEU A 139 0.85 12.91 9.27
C LEU A 139 0.13 13.97 10.12
N ALA A 140 0.72 14.38 11.26
CA ALA A 140 0.25 15.51 12.06
C ALA A 140 0.65 16.88 11.47
N GLY A 141 1.40 16.89 10.36
CA GLY A 141 1.81 18.10 9.63
C GLY A 141 3.17 18.66 10.02
N ASP A 142 4.04 17.86 10.67
CA ASP A 142 5.42 18.28 10.95
C ASP A 142 6.27 18.21 9.67
N PRO A 143 6.85 19.34 9.20
CA PRO A 143 7.60 19.39 7.96
C PRO A 143 8.98 18.70 8.04
N ASP A 144 9.61 18.65 9.22
CA ASP A 144 10.91 17.98 9.38
C ASP A 144 10.72 16.46 9.38
N ALA A 145 9.63 15.99 9.99
CA ALA A 145 9.21 14.60 9.89
C ALA A 145 8.82 14.23 8.46
N GLN A 146 8.08 15.10 7.75
CA GLN A 146 7.72 14.87 6.34
C GLN A 146 8.97 14.74 5.47
N PHE A 147 9.98 15.60 5.65
CA PHE A 147 11.24 15.51 4.92
C PHE A 147 11.94 14.15 5.12
N THR A 148 11.87 13.61 6.34
CA THR A 148 12.44 12.28 6.65
C THR A 148 11.64 11.16 5.96
N VAL A 149 10.30 11.27 5.95
CA VAL A 149 9.43 10.32 5.23
C VAL A 149 9.68 10.34 3.72
N ASP A 150 9.85 11.52 3.14
CA ASP A 150 10.16 11.69 1.71
C ASP A 150 11.48 11.00 1.34
N GLY A 151 12.46 10.97 2.25
CA GLY A 151 13.72 10.25 2.06
C GLY A 151 13.56 8.74 1.84
N ALA A 152 12.50 8.11 2.37
CA ALA A 152 12.19 6.73 2.05
C ALA A 152 11.64 6.56 0.63
N GLU A 153 11.01 7.58 0.05
CA GLU A 153 10.45 7.55 -1.32
C GLU A 153 11.52 7.61 -2.41
N ASP A 154 12.74 8.08 -2.09
CA ASP A 154 13.91 7.99 -2.98
C ASP A 154 14.31 6.53 -3.27
N HIS A 155 13.81 5.57 -2.48
CA HIS A 155 13.97 4.14 -2.71
C HIS A 155 12.72 3.55 -3.37
N GLU A 156 12.84 3.15 -4.64
CA GLU A 156 11.76 2.44 -5.35
C GLU A 156 11.61 1.01 -4.80
N LEU A 157 10.37 0.57 -4.59
CA LEU A 157 10.10 -0.80 -4.17
C LEU A 157 10.32 -1.75 -5.36
N GLU A 158 11.03 -2.84 -5.10
CA GLU A 158 11.26 -3.91 -6.09
C GLU A 158 9.96 -4.66 -6.39
N TRP A 159 9.72 -4.99 -7.66
CA TRP A 159 8.55 -5.74 -8.11
C TRP A 159 8.79 -7.25 -8.04
N TYR A 160 7.82 -7.99 -7.50
CA TYR A 160 7.80 -9.45 -7.45
C TYR A 160 6.46 -10.00 -7.95
N ALA A 161 6.51 -11.11 -8.69
CA ALA A 161 5.34 -11.89 -9.04
C ALA A 161 4.76 -12.60 -7.80
N VAL A 162 3.46 -12.88 -7.80
CA VAL A 162 2.81 -13.61 -6.69
C VAL A 162 3.41 -15.01 -6.48
N SER A 163 3.95 -15.62 -7.53
CA SER A 163 4.65 -16.90 -7.46
C SER A 163 6.00 -16.84 -6.72
N GLU A 164 6.58 -15.65 -6.57
CA GLU A 164 7.86 -15.41 -5.89
C GLU A 164 7.64 -15.09 -4.40
N LEU A 165 6.42 -15.21 -3.88
CA LEU A 165 6.11 -14.97 -2.46
C LEU A 165 7.01 -15.78 -1.52
N ASP A 166 7.36 -17.02 -1.86
CA ASP A 166 8.24 -17.86 -1.03
C ASP A 166 9.70 -17.37 -1.03
N GLU A 167 10.11 -16.50 -1.95
CA GLU A 167 11.46 -15.89 -1.98
C GLU A 167 11.57 -14.65 -1.07
N LEU A 168 10.42 -14.09 -0.68
CA LEU A 168 10.32 -12.91 0.20
C LEU A 168 10.27 -13.26 1.69
N LEU A 169 10.04 -14.53 2.04
CA LEU A 169 9.80 -15.03 3.41
C LEU A 169 11.00 -15.79 3.97
#